data_AF-A0A846UQM7-F1
#
_entry.id   AF-A0A846UQM7-F1
#
_cell.length_a   1.000
_cell.length_b   1.000
_cell.length_c   1.000
_cell.angle_alpha   90.00
_cell.angle_beta   90.00
_cell.angle_gamma   90.00
#
_symmetry.space_group_name_H-M   'P 1'
#
loop_
_entity.id
_entity.type
_entity.pdbx_description
1 polymer ?
#
loop_
_entity_poly.entity_id
_entity_poly.type
_entity_poly.pdbx_seq_one_letter_code
_entity_poly.pdbx_strand_id
1 'polypeptide(L)'
;MGKMQRDKGARAENQLASMLSDDLGMTIKRTLGQARDGGADILLGPFAVQCKHAAKTSIKTWWQQTCTDAAKCKKAPVLAYKINRQGWRIRMRMREVLGINEAWTFDHQYTEELDYQGFVLRLREIDLFEG
;
A
#
# COMPACT_ATOMS: atom_id res chain seq x y z
N MET A 1 11.63 11.83 14.80
CA MET A 1 10.33 12.26 14.23
C MET A 1 9.50 12.96 15.30
N GLY A 2 8.96 14.16 15.03
CA GLY A 2 8.10 14.88 15.98
C GLY A 2 6.69 14.30 16.10
N LYS A 3 5.98 14.61 17.20
CA LYS A 3 4.59 14.17 17.46
C LYS A 3 3.64 14.44 16.28
N MET A 4 3.72 15.63 15.70
CA MET A 4 2.87 16.05 14.57
C MET A 4 2.99 15.12 13.35
N GLN A 5 4.19 14.61 13.05
CA GLN A 5 4.39 13.71 11.90
C GLN A 5 3.82 12.32 12.16
N ARG A 6 3.91 11.82 13.41
CA ARG A 6 3.29 10.56 13.81
C ARG A 6 1.76 10.64 13.73
N ASP A 7 1.20 11.74 14.26
CA ASP A 7 -0.25 11.97 14.22
C ASP A 7 -0.76 12.10 12.77
N LYS A 8 0.04 12.72 11.88
CA LYS A 8 -0.26 12.81 10.44
C LYS A 8 -0.26 11.43 9.76
N GLY A 9 0.75 10.60 10.04
CA GLY A 9 0.84 9.23 9.53
C GLY A 9 -0.38 8.40 9.94
N ALA A 10 -0.65 8.34 11.26
CA ALA A 10 -1.78 7.60 11.80
C ALA A 10 -3.14 8.07 11.25
N ARG A 11 -3.32 9.37 11.00
CA ARG A 11 -4.53 9.90 10.35
C ARG A 11 -4.68 9.39 8.91
N ALA A 12 -3.60 9.39 8.13
CA ALA A 12 -3.62 8.90 6.76
C ALA A 12 -3.91 7.39 6.71
N GLU A 13 -3.28 6.61 7.58
CA GLU A 13 -3.52 5.16 7.71
C GLU A 13 -4.97 4.85 8.06
N ASN A 14 -5.52 5.52 9.08
CA ASN A 14 -6.93 5.34 9.47
C ASN A 14 -7.89 5.79 8.35
N GLN A 15 -7.59 6.89 7.66
CA GLN A 15 -8.41 7.35 6.54
C GLN A 15 -8.46 6.29 5.43
N LEU A 16 -7.31 5.75 5.03
CA LEU A 16 -7.23 4.73 4.00
C LEU A 16 -7.98 3.45 4.42
N ALA A 17 -7.81 3.00 5.66
CA ALA A 17 -8.50 1.82 6.19
C ALA A 17 -10.03 2.00 6.20
N SER A 18 -10.52 3.20 6.58
CA SER A 18 -11.94 3.53 6.53
C SER A 18 -12.47 3.49 5.10
N MET A 19 -11.81 4.17 4.16
CA MET A 19 -12.23 4.17 2.75
C MET A 19 -12.32 2.75 2.19
N LEU A 20 -11.29 1.93 2.43
CA LEU A 20 -11.28 0.52 2.00
C LEU A 20 -12.40 -0.28 2.67
N SER A 21 -12.71 0.00 3.94
CA SER A 21 -13.78 -0.70 4.65
C SER A 21 -15.14 -0.41 4.03
N ASP A 22 -15.39 0.86 3.71
CA ASP A 22 -16.64 1.33 3.12
C ASP A 22 -16.83 0.72 1.71
N ASP A 23 -15.78 0.70 0.89
CA ASP A 23 -15.87 0.20 -0.48
C ASP A 23 -15.90 -1.34 -0.59
N LEU A 24 -15.32 -2.05 0.37
CA LEU A 24 -15.27 -3.52 0.36
C LEU A 24 -16.35 -4.17 1.25
N GLY A 25 -17.10 -3.37 2.02
CA GLY A 25 -18.15 -3.87 2.90
C GLY A 25 -17.64 -4.72 4.07
N MET A 26 -16.36 -4.59 4.44
CA MET A 26 -15.74 -5.35 5.54
C MET A 26 -14.87 -4.44 6.41
N THR A 27 -14.69 -4.80 7.69
CA THR A 27 -13.89 -3.99 8.60
C THR A 27 -12.39 -4.15 8.33
N ILE A 28 -11.74 -3.09 7.84
CA ILE A 28 -10.30 -2.99 7.64
C ILE A 28 -9.71 -2.02 8.65
N LYS A 29 -8.61 -2.40 9.29
CA LYS A 29 -7.93 -1.61 10.32
C LYS A 29 -6.45 -1.52 10.02
N ARG A 30 -5.83 -0.43 10.48
CA ARG A 30 -4.37 -0.31 10.49
C ARG A 30 -3.74 -1.29 11.49
N THR A 31 -2.52 -1.72 11.20
CA THR A 31 -1.73 -2.55 12.09
C THR A 31 -1.18 -1.70 13.25
N LEU A 32 -1.36 -2.15 14.49
CA LEU A 32 -0.81 -1.50 15.68
C LEU A 32 0.57 -2.09 16.05
N GLY A 33 1.45 -1.30 16.66
CA GLY A 33 2.70 -1.80 17.25
C GLY A 33 3.89 -2.01 16.29
N GLN A 34 3.74 -1.77 14.99
CA GLN A 34 4.79 -2.01 13.97
C GLN A 34 6.04 -1.14 14.12
N ALA A 35 6.03 -0.10 14.97
CA ALA A 35 7.17 0.79 15.16
C ALA A 35 8.43 0.09 15.71
N ARG A 36 8.32 -1.12 16.27
CA ARG A 36 9.45 -1.91 16.79
C ARG A 36 9.96 -2.98 15.82
N ASP A 37 9.05 -3.69 15.14
CA ASP A 37 9.43 -4.85 14.31
C ASP A 37 9.41 -4.55 12.79
N GLY A 38 8.92 -3.35 12.41
CA GLY A 38 8.54 -3.02 11.03
C GLY A 38 7.34 -3.84 10.56
N GLY A 39 6.98 -3.72 9.28
CA GLY A 39 5.78 -4.36 8.71
C GLY A 39 4.79 -3.34 8.13
N ALA A 40 3.75 -3.84 7.48
CA ALA A 40 2.84 -3.03 6.70
C ALA A 40 1.78 -2.31 7.54
N ASP A 41 1.34 -1.14 7.09
CA ASP A 41 0.36 -0.32 7.78
C ASP A 41 -1.05 -0.94 7.73
N ILE A 42 -1.39 -1.65 6.64
CA ILE A 42 -2.64 -2.38 6.48
C ILE A 42 -2.35 -3.73 5.81
N LEU A 43 -3.00 -4.79 6.29
CA LEU A 43 -3.01 -6.11 5.66
C LEU A 43 -4.37 -6.33 4.99
N LEU A 44 -4.37 -6.69 3.70
CA LEU A 44 -5.58 -6.82 2.90
C LEU A 44 -5.46 -7.98 1.92
N GLY A 45 -6.11 -9.12 2.22
CA GLY A 45 -6.02 -10.32 1.38
C GLY A 45 -4.56 -10.70 1.11
N PRO A 46 -4.13 -10.82 -0.17
CA PRO A 46 -2.75 -11.14 -0.53
C PRO A 46 -1.78 -9.93 -0.42
N PHE A 47 -2.27 -8.74 -0.06
CA PHE A 47 -1.50 -7.50 -0.08
C PHE A 47 -1.06 -7.02 1.30
N ALA A 48 0.14 -6.43 1.31
CA ALA A 48 0.69 -5.65 2.40
C ALA A 48 0.82 -4.19 1.95
N VAL A 49 0.01 -3.31 2.55
CA VAL A 49 -0.11 -1.92 2.14
C VAL A 49 0.72 -1.03 3.05
N GLN A 50 1.65 -0.29 2.46
CA GLN A 50 2.33 0.84 3.10
C GLN A 50 1.64 2.14 2.72
N CYS A 51 1.29 2.96 3.71
CA CYS A 51 0.68 4.27 3.57
C CYS A 51 1.71 5.40 3.76
N LYS A 52 1.72 6.40 2.86
CA LYS A 52 2.55 7.61 2.97
C LYS A 52 1.75 8.88 2.74
N HIS A 53 1.90 9.89 3.60
CA HIS A 53 1.31 11.21 3.41
C HIS A 53 2.37 12.32 3.48
N ALA A 54 2.68 12.92 2.33
CA ALA A 54 3.75 13.91 2.21
C ALA A 54 3.36 15.11 1.34
N ALA A 55 4.18 16.15 1.36
CA ALA A 55 4.04 17.30 0.46
C ALA A 55 4.70 17.07 -0.90
N LYS A 56 5.72 16.20 -0.95
CA LYS A 56 6.46 15.81 -2.16
C LYS A 56 6.66 14.30 -2.15
N THR A 57 6.78 13.72 -3.33
CA THR A 57 6.98 12.28 -3.49
C THR A 57 8.42 11.86 -3.16
N SER A 58 8.59 10.64 -2.67
CA SER A 58 9.89 9.96 -2.58
C SER A 58 9.72 8.49 -2.95
N ILE A 59 9.13 8.27 -4.14
CA ILE A 59 8.58 6.98 -4.57
C ILE A 59 9.60 5.85 -4.45
N LYS A 60 10.83 6.04 -4.94
CA LYS A 60 11.89 5.00 -4.88
C LYS A 60 12.12 4.51 -3.46
N THR A 61 12.34 5.44 -2.51
CA THR A 61 12.57 5.13 -1.11
C THR A 61 11.35 4.52 -0.44
N TRP A 62 10.16 5.05 -0.70
CA TRP A 62 8.93 4.50 -0.13
C TRP A 62 8.62 3.11 -0.66
N TRP A 63 8.87 2.86 -1.94
CA TRP A 63 8.67 1.57 -2.56
C TRP A 63 9.63 0.51 -2.01
N GLN A 64 10.91 0.85 -1.82
CA GLN A 64 11.88 -0.03 -1.16
C GLN A 64 11.39 -0.47 0.23
N GLN A 65 10.93 0.49 1.05
CA GLN A 65 10.34 0.19 2.37
C GLN A 65 9.11 -0.72 2.24
N THR A 66 8.23 -0.42 1.28
CA THR A 66 7.02 -1.21 1.01
C THR A 66 7.36 -2.67 0.68
N CYS A 67 8.36 -2.90 -0.17
CA CYS A 67 8.84 -4.24 -0.49
C CYS A 67 9.42 -4.95 0.74
N THR A 68 10.23 -4.27 1.55
CA THR A 68 10.78 -4.82 2.80
C THR A 68 9.69 -5.23 3.77
N ASP A 69 8.70 -4.38 4.00
CA ASP A 69 7.61 -4.65 4.93
C ASP A 69 6.67 -5.75 4.41
N ALA A 70 6.37 -5.75 3.12
CA ALA A 70 5.58 -6.79 2.49
C ALA A 70 6.25 -8.16 2.56
N ALA A 71 7.57 -8.23 2.40
CA ALA A 71 8.36 -9.46 2.56
C ALA A 71 8.26 -10.03 3.98
N LYS A 72 8.32 -9.18 5.02
CA LYS A 72 8.11 -9.59 6.42
C LYS A 72 6.72 -10.19 6.64
N CYS A 73 5.72 -9.66 5.95
CA CYS A 73 4.34 -10.14 6.01
C CYS A 73 4.05 -11.31 5.05
N LYS A 74 5.02 -11.74 4.22
CA LYS A 74 4.84 -12.73 3.15
C LYS A 74 3.65 -12.41 2.22
N LYS A 75 3.54 -11.14 1.82
CA LYS A 75 2.45 -10.61 0.98
C LYS A 75 2.98 -9.76 -0.16
N ALA A 76 2.13 -9.47 -1.14
CA ALA A 76 2.48 -8.60 -2.26
C ALA A 76 2.52 -7.12 -1.83
N PRO A 77 3.56 -6.36 -2.24
CA PRO A 77 3.71 -4.96 -1.84
C PRO A 77 2.71 -4.05 -2.55
N VAL A 78 2.09 -3.15 -1.77
CA VAL A 78 1.25 -2.05 -2.27
C VAL A 78 1.66 -0.76 -1.56
N LEU A 79 2.02 0.27 -2.33
CA LEU A 79 2.29 1.59 -1.80
C LEU A 79 1.08 2.48 -2.05
N ALA A 80 0.34 2.80 -0.99
CA ALA A 80 -0.67 3.84 -0.99
C ALA A 80 -0.05 5.16 -0.57
N TYR A 81 -0.20 6.20 -1.38
CA TYR A 81 0.34 7.51 -1.01
C TYR A 81 -0.62 8.65 -1.35
N LYS A 82 -0.58 9.67 -0.50
CA LYS A 82 -1.36 10.90 -0.63
C LYS A 82 -0.40 12.08 -0.66
N ILE A 83 -0.40 12.79 -1.77
CA ILE A 83 0.25 14.11 -1.85
C ILE A 83 -0.80 15.17 -1.55
N ASN A 84 -0.41 16.20 -0.80
CA ASN A 84 -1.31 17.29 -0.44
C ASN A 84 -2.04 17.81 -1.69
N ARG A 85 -3.38 17.82 -1.65
CA ARG A 85 -4.28 18.31 -2.72
C ARG A 85 -4.29 17.47 -4.02
N GLN A 86 -3.67 16.29 -4.06
CA GLN A 86 -3.59 15.46 -5.29
C GLN A 86 -4.33 14.11 -5.20
N GLY A 87 -5.18 13.94 -4.18
CA GLY A 87 -5.89 12.69 -3.96
C GLY A 87 -4.96 11.53 -3.59
N TRP A 88 -5.51 10.33 -3.57
CA TRP A 88 -4.77 9.09 -3.32
C TRP A 88 -4.24 8.50 -4.64
N ARG A 89 -3.06 7.90 -4.54
CA ARG A 89 -2.43 7.11 -5.59
C ARG A 89 -1.96 5.80 -5.00
N ILE A 90 -2.15 4.73 -5.76
CA ILE A 90 -1.80 3.38 -5.35
C ILE A 90 -0.80 2.84 -6.36
N ARG A 91 0.33 2.37 -5.86
CA ARG A 91 1.39 1.78 -6.67
C ARG A 91 1.54 0.30 -6.32
N MET A 92 1.61 -0.54 -7.34
CA MET A 92 1.76 -1.98 -7.21
C MET A 92 2.61 -2.55 -8.36
N ARG A 93 3.03 -3.80 -8.25
CA ARG A 93 3.82 -4.46 -9.31
C ARG A 93 2.97 -4.62 -10.57
N MET A 94 3.58 -4.44 -11.75
CA MET A 94 2.92 -4.75 -13.02
C MET A 94 2.67 -6.25 -13.15
N ARG A 95 1.42 -6.65 -13.44
CA ARG A 95 1.00 -8.06 -13.50
C ARG A 95 1.66 -8.85 -14.64
N GLU A 96 1.82 -8.25 -15.82
CA GLU A 96 2.32 -8.94 -17.02
C GLU A 96 3.84 -9.21 -17.00
N VAL A 97 4.58 -8.58 -16.09
CA VAL A 97 6.03 -8.80 -15.92
C VAL A 97 6.30 -9.99 -14.97
N LEU A 98 5.27 -10.61 -14.39
CA LEU A 98 5.39 -11.69 -13.39
C LEU A 98 5.90 -13.04 -13.95
N GLY A 99 6.25 -13.12 -15.25
CA GLY A 99 6.90 -14.28 -15.85
C GLY A 99 8.42 -14.17 -16.02
N ILE A 100 9.03 -13.02 -15.67
CA ILE A 100 10.44 -12.72 -16.03
C ILE A 100 11.22 -12.33 -14.78
N ASN A 101 11.91 -13.31 -14.17
CA ASN A 101 12.91 -13.16 -13.10
C ASN A 101 12.49 -12.32 -11.87
N GLU A 102 12.28 -12.99 -10.74
CA GLU A 102 11.65 -12.44 -9.52
C GLU A 102 12.39 -11.27 -8.85
N ALA A 103 13.69 -11.08 -9.14
CA ALA A 103 14.50 -10.08 -8.46
C ALA A 103 14.23 -8.64 -8.94
N TRP A 104 14.10 -8.40 -10.24
CA TRP A 104 13.98 -7.04 -10.80
C TRP A 104 12.56 -6.49 -10.71
N THR A 105 11.57 -7.37 -10.60
CA THR A 105 10.16 -7.00 -10.47
C THR A 105 9.84 -6.26 -9.16
N PHE A 106 10.81 -6.07 -8.26
CA PHE A 106 10.71 -5.22 -7.07
C PHE A 106 11.29 -3.81 -7.27
N ASP A 107 11.88 -3.49 -8.42
CA ASP A 107 12.29 -2.12 -8.71
C ASP A 107 11.09 -1.23 -9.02
N HIS A 108 11.14 0.01 -8.55
CA HIS A 108 10.05 1.00 -8.72
C HIS A 108 9.71 1.35 -10.18
N GLN A 109 10.54 0.94 -11.14
CA GLN A 109 10.33 1.13 -12.58
C GLN A 109 9.32 0.12 -13.15
N TYR A 110 9.15 -1.04 -12.51
CA TYR A 110 8.25 -2.12 -12.94
C TYR A 110 6.95 -2.13 -12.13
N THR A 111 6.48 -0.94 -11.76
CA THR A 111 5.24 -0.75 -11.00
C THR A 111 4.24 0.03 -11.83
N GLU A 112 2.98 -0.36 -11.76
CA GLU A 112 1.85 0.43 -12.24
C GLU A 112 1.35 1.37 -11.14
N GLU A 113 0.72 2.47 -11.55
CA GLU A 113 0.05 3.41 -10.65
C GLU A 113 -1.41 3.55 -11.02
N LEU A 114 -2.26 3.39 -10.02
CA LEU A 114 -3.70 3.55 -10.09
C LEU A 114 -4.11 4.74 -9.22
N ASP A 115 -5.27 5.30 -9.50
CA ASP A 115 -5.98 6.02 -8.46
C ASP A 115 -6.60 5.03 -7.44
N TYR A 116 -7.25 5.59 -6.42
CA TYR A 116 -7.84 4.77 -5.38
C TYR A 116 -8.98 3.87 -5.87
N GLN A 117 -9.84 4.36 -6.78
CA GLN A 117 -10.98 3.58 -7.27
C GLN A 117 -10.52 2.45 -8.21
N GLY A 118 -9.50 2.68 -9.03
CA GLY A 118 -8.85 1.64 -9.81
C GLY A 118 -8.26 0.53 -8.93
N PHE A 119 -7.72 0.87 -7.76
CA PHE A 119 -7.26 -0.14 -6.81
C PHE A 119 -8.40 -0.93 -6.16
N VAL A 120 -9.51 -0.29 -5.81
CA VAL A 120 -10.71 -1.00 -5.31
C VAL A 120 -11.22 -2.01 -6.33
N LEU A 121 -11.29 -1.62 -7.61
CA LEU A 121 -11.65 -2.55 -8.69
C LEU A 121 -10.66 -3.73 -8.77
N ARG A 122 -9.36 -3.45 -8.69
CA ARG A 122 -8.32 -4.50 -8.70
C ARG A 122 -8.47 -5.49 -7.53
N LEU A 123 -8.83 -5.01 -6.35
CA LEU A 123 -9.06 -5.86 -5.18
C LEU A 123 -10.27 -6.77 -5.40
N ARG A 124 -11.38 -6.21 -5.90
CA ARG A 124 -12.58 -6.98 -6.22
C ARG A 124 -12.33 -8.05 -7.27
N GLU A 125 -11.54 -7.77 -8.31
CA GLU A 125 -11.18 -8.78 -9.31
C GLU A 125 -10.42 -9.95 -8.70
N ILE A 126 -9.51 -9.72 -7.76
CA ILE A 126 -8.71 -10.79 -7.16
C ILE A 126 -9.57 -11.71 -6.29
N ASP A 127 -10.49 -11.14 -5.51
CA ASP A 127 -11.44 -11.93 -4.72
C ASP A 127 -12.42 -12.73 -5.61
N LEU A 128 -12.64 -12.30 -6.87
CA LEU A 128 -13.49 -13.01 -7.83
C LEU A 128 -12.81 -14.22 -8.51
N PHE A 129 -11.49 -14.38 -8.38
CA PHE A 129 -10.74 -15.50 -8.98
C PHE A 129 -10.25 -16.55 -7.97
N GLU A 130 -10.51 -16.36 -6.67
CA GLU A 130 -10.20 -17.33 -5.61
C GLU A 130 -11.44 -18.05 -5.03
N GLY A 131 -12.58 -18.00 -5.76
CA GLY A 131 -13.82 -18.73 -5.46
C GLY A 131 -14.08 -19.92 -6.38
#